data_AF-A0A3C0C326-F1
#
_entry.id   AF-A0A3C0C326-F1
#
_cell.length_a   1.000
_cell.length_b   1.000
_cell.length_c   1.000
_cell.angle_alpha   90.00
_cell.angle_beta   90.00
_cell.angle_gamma   90.00
#
_symmetry.space_group_name_H-M   'P 1'
#
loop_
_entity.id
_entity.type
_entity.pdbx_description
1 polymer ?
#
loop_
_entity_poly.entity_id
_entity_poly.type
_entity_poly.pdbx_seq_one_letter_code
_entity_poly.pdbx_strand_id
1 'polypeptide(L)'
;YDIDLEKETDLKALDIMQKAGYNNVGLLTYLERMRVERLKQLYVKGIDIRYKSGFKPLETVLDTMKFIKPRDDNRKPTDPVQTDMIRANTDMEERVGAVLDYFQENDIEIRRKYVLNILIPNVKEVTGKSVLTLDDTVVMKGEEWGGSPSDFEVYKERLNRDLQLETPQYDIQVQSFNGAKALLLSGRPLIYEKDIPDGSPGLSHIRNMIIKALTDARRENFLTDYYE
;
A
#
# COMPACT_ATOMS: atom_id res chain seq x y z
N TYR A 1 9.99 -25.45 -9.14
CA TYR A 1 10.70 -25.72 -10.40
C TYR A 1 12.07 -25.05 -10.33
N ASP A 2 12.87 -25.02 -11.39
CA ASP A 2 14.02 -24.09 -11.41
C ASP A 2 13.52 -22.65 -11.47
N ILE A 3 14.30 -21.70 -10.96
CA ILE A 3 13.91 -20.29 -10.82
C ILE A 3 13.54 -19.66 -12.17
N ASP A 4 14.27 -20.00 -13.23
CA ASP A 4 14.01 -19.49 -14.57
C ASP A 4 12.64 -19.96 -15.10
N LEU A 5 12.25 -21.20 -14.78
CA LEU A 5 10.95 -21.74 -15.17
C LEU A 5 9.81 -21.12 -14.35
N GLU A 6 10.03 -20.80 -13.08
CA GLU A 6 9.06 -20.05 -12.26
C GLU A 6 8.84 -18.64 -12.82
N LYS A 7 9.93 -17.92 -13.16
CA LYS A 7 9.85 -16.59 -13.81
C LYS A 7 9.10 -16.65 -15.13
N GLU A 8 9.45 -17.58 -16.01
CA GLU A 8 8.77 -17.76 -17.31
C GLU A 8 7.27 -18.04 -17.11
N THR A 9 6.93 -18.85 -16.10
CA THR A 9 5.54 -19.18 -15.77
C THR A 9 4.79 -17.95 -15.27
N ASP A 10 5.38 -17.14 -14.38
CA ASP A 10 4.77 -15.91 -13.88
C ASP A 10 4.52 -14.92 -15.03
N LEU A 11 5.47 -14.73 -15.94
CA LEU A 11 5.32 -13.85 -17.10
C LEU A 11 4.22 -14.34 -18.06
N LYS A 12 4.13 -15.64 -18.31
CA LYS A 12 3.02 -16.23 -19.08
C LYS A 12 1.68 -16.05 -18.38
N ALA A 13 1.66 -16.14 -17.05
CA ALA A 13 0.44 -15.93 -16.27
C ALA A 13 -0.08 -14.49 -16.40
N LEU A 14 0.79 -13.49 -16.45
CA LEU A 14 0.40 -12.09 -16.68
C LEU A 14 -0.34 -11.89 -18.02
N ASP A 15 0.16 -12.50 -19.09
CA ASP A 15 -0.52 -12.45 -20.41
C ASP A 15 -1.90 -13.14 -20.36
N ILE A 16 -1.99 -14.29 -19.70
CA ILE A 16 -3.26 -15.01 -19.52
C ILE A 16 -4.26 -14.19 -18.68
N MET A 17 -3.81 -13.62 -17.57
CA MET A 17 -4.62 -12.78 -16.68
C MET A 17 -5.19 -11.57 -17.42
N GLN A 18 -4.34 -10.88 -18.20
CA GLN A 18 -4.76 -9.74 -19.01
C GLN A 18 -5.81 -10.14 -20.04
N LYS A 19 -5.60 -11.25 -20.77
CA LYS A 19 -6.57 -11.77 -21.76
C LYS A 19 -7.91 -12.16 -21.12
N ALA A 20 -7.88 -12.59 -19.87
CA ALA A 20 -9.09 -12.93 -19.11
C ALA A 20 -9.75 -11.70 -18.43
N GLY A 21 -9.18 -10.50 -18.57
CA GLY A 21 -9.72 -9.27 -17.98
C GLY A 21 -9.39 -9.08 -16.50
N TYR A 22 -8.44 -9.84 -15.95
CA TYR A 22 -7.95 -9.65 -14.59
C TYR A 22 -6.88 -8.54 -14.54
N ASN A 23 -6.77 -7.89 -13.38
CA ASN A 23 -5.73 -6.90 -13.13
C ASN A 23 -4.39 -7.60 -12.85
N ASN A 24 -3.40 -7.39 -13.73
CA ASN A 24 -2.05 -7.97 -13.63
C ASN A 24 -1.33 -7.62 -12.33
N VAL A 25 -1.62 -6.44 -11.73
CA VAL A 25 -1.09 -6.03 -10.42
C VAL A 25 -1.44 -7.06 -9.32
N GLY A 26 -2.48 -7.88 -9.54
CA GLY A 26 -2.85 -8.97 -8.65
C GLY A 26 -1.74 -10.00 -8.42
N LEU A 27 -1.02 -10.39 -9.47
CA LEU A 27 0.08 -11.35 -9.35
C LEU A 27 1.24 -10.76 -8.56
N LEU A 28 1.65 -9.53 -8.89
CA LEU A 28 2.68 -8.80 -8.16
C LEU A 28 2.35 -8.70 -6.66
N THR A 29 1.14 -8.23 -6.36
CA THR A 29 0.65 -8.07 -4.97
C THR A 29 0.69 -9.39 -4.21
N TYR A 30 0.32 -10.50 -4.87
CA TYR A 30 0.37 -11.83 -4.28
C TYR A 30 1.81 -12.29 -4.00
N LEU A 31 2.71 -12.16 -4.97
CA LEU A 31 4.11 -12.57 -4.83
C LEU A 31 4.81 -11.81 -3.71
N GLU A 32 4.61 -10.49 -3.63
CA GLU A 32 5.17 -9.67 -2.56
C GLU A 32 4.63 -10.05 -1.18
N ARG A 33 3.33 -10.38 -1.08
CA ARG A 33 2.74 -10.86 0.16
C ARG A 33 3.32 -12.21 0.58
N MET A 34 3.49 -13.13 -0.37
CA MET A 34 4.11 -14.43 -0.12
C MET A 34 5.57 -14.29 0.33
N ARG A 35 6.31 -13.35 -0.25
CA ARG A 35 7.66 -12.98 0.15
C ARG A 35 7.70 -12.53 1.63
N VAL A 36 6.81 -11.61 2.02
CA VAL A 36 6.70 -11.13 3.40
C VAL A 36 6.33 -12.25 4.37
N GLU A 37 5.37 -13.12 4.01
CA GLU A 37 4.97 -14.24 4.86
C GLU A 37 6.11 -15.26 5.05
N ARG A 38 6.89 -15.54 4.01
CA ARG A 38 8.08 -16.40 4.13
C ARG A 38 9.16 -15.78 5.02
N LEU A 39 9.39 -14.48 4.90
CA LEU A 39 10.28 -13.74 5.81
C LEU A 39 9.83 -13.90 7.26
N LYS A 40 8.54 -13.68 7.55
CA LYS A 40 7.99 -13.89 8.91
C LYS A 40 8.25 -15.31 9.42
N GLN A 41 8.06 -16.33 8.58
CA GLN A 41 8.33 -17.72 8.97
C GLN A 41 9.80 -17.99 9.30
N LEU A 42 10.75 -17.39 8.57
CA LEU A 42 12.18 -17.48 8.89
C LEU A 42 12.47 -16.92 10.29
N TYR A 43 11.91 -15.75 10.60
CA TYR A 43 12.07 -15.11 11.91
C TYR A 43 11.42 -15.91 13.04
N VAL A 44 10.18 -16.38 12.87
CA VAL A 44 9.45 -17.18 13.88
C VAL A 44 10.19 -18.48 14.19
N LYS A 45 10.86 -19.08 13.19
CA LYS A 45 11.67 -20.29 13.37
C LYS A 45 13.09 -20.03 13.89
N GLY A 46 13.45 -18.77 14.19
CA GLY A 46 14.75 -18.41 14.75
C GLY A 46 15.92 -18.48 13.76
N ILE A 47 15.65 -18.41 12.45
CA ILE A 47 16.68 -18.37 11.42
C ILE A 47 17.16 -16.93 11.27
N ASP A 48 18.31 -16.61 11.86
CA ASP A 48 18.92 -15.27 11.83
C ASP A 48 19.54 -14.99 10.44
N ILE A 49 18.88 -14.16 9.65
CA ILE A 49 19.36 -13.71 8.33
C ILE A 49 20.02 -12.35 8.52
N ARG A 50 21.36 -12.31 8.50
CA ARG A 50 22.12 -11.06 8.62
C ARG A 50 21.90 -10.19 7.36
N TYR A 51 21.04 -9.18 7.47
CA TYR A 51 20.87 -8.14 6.45
C TYR A 51 22.12 -7.24 6.36
N LYS A 52 22.48 -6.83 5.14
CA LYS A 52 23.53 -5.82 4.86
C LYS A 52 23.05 -4.37 5.04
N SER A 53 21.75 -4.15 5.19
CA SER A 53 21.19 -2.84 5.55
C SER A 53 21.18 -2.75 7.07
N GLY A 54 21.85 -1.74 7.65
CA GLY A 54 22.07 -1.57 9.09
C GLY A 54 20.81 -1.41 9.97
N PHE A 55 19.64 -1.79 9.47
CA PHE A 55 18.46 -1.98 10.28
C PHE A 55 18.67 -3.23 11.15
N LYS A 56 18.66 -3.06 12.48
CA LYS A 56 18.70 -4.15 13.45
C LYS A 56 17.32 -4.36 14.10
N PRO A 57 16.29 -4.78 13.35
CA PRO A 57 14.98 -5.04 13.91
C PRO A 57 15.03 -6.12 14.98
N LEU A 58 16.02 -7.03 14.89
CA LEU A 58 16.28 -8.06 15.90
C LEU A 58 16.60 -7.45 17.28
N GLU A 59 17.34 -6.36 17.38
CA GLU A 59 17.61 -5.71 18.68
C GLU A 59 16.33 -5.14 19.28
N THR A 60 15.48 -4.51 18.47
CA THR A 60 14.19 -3.93 18.90
C THR A 60 13.16 -5.00 19.29
N VAL A 61 13.13 -6.11 18.56
CA VAL A 61 12.27 -7.27 18.85
C VAL A 61 12.80 -8.08 20.03
N LEU A 62 14.12 -8.25 20.17
CA LEU A 62 14.73 -8.92 21.33
C LEU A 62 14.64 -8.08 22.61
N ASP A 63 14.74 -6.75 22.53
CA ASP A 63 14.50 -5.87 23.68
C ASP A 63 13.04 -5.96 24.17
N THR A 64 12.09 -6.07 23.24
CA THR A 64 10.68 -6.31 23.59
C THR A 64 10.43 -7.74 24.07
N MET A 65 11.29 -8.69 23.73
CA MET A 65 11.22 -10.12 24.11
C MET A 65 12.17 -10.53 25.26
N LYS A 66 12.82 -9.58 25.96
CA LYS A 66 13.74 -9.79 27.11
C LYS A 66 13.17 -10.60 28.30
N PHE A 67 11.93 -11.11 28.21
CA PHE A 67 11.32 -12.02 29.17
C PHE A 67 11.82 -13.47 29.08
N ILE A 68 12.65 -13.84 28.10
CA ILE A 68 13.08 -15.24 27.94
C ILE A 68 14.62 -15.30 27.91
N LYS A 69 15.21 -15.89 28.96
CA LYS A 69 16.66 -16.10 29.11
C LYS A 69 17.26 -16.94 27.97
N PRO A 70 18.55 -16.75 27.61
CA PRO A 70 19.23 -17.59 26.62
C PRO A 70 19.69 -18.92 27.25
N ARG A 71 19.70 -19.99 26.46
CA ARG A 71 20.33 -21.28 26.78
C ARG A 71 21.49 -21.56 25.82
N ASP A 72 22.56 -22.12 26.39
CA ASP A 72 23.91 -22.38 25.84
C ASP A 72 24.01 -22.78 24.35
N ASP A 73 24.97 -22.16 23.65
CA ASP A 73 25.29 -22.39 22.24
C ASP A 73 26.32 -23.52 22.06
N ASN A 74 25.81 -24.73 21.81
CA ASN A 74 26.50 -25.80 21.07
C ASN A 74 25.83 -25.89 19.67
N ARG A 75 26.19 -25.01 18.73
CA ARG A 75 25.56 -25.00 17.39
C ARG A 75 26.13 -26.09 16.48
N LYS A 76 25.26 -27.01 16.04
CA LYS A 76 25.52 -28.03 15.01
C LYS A 76 25.54 -27.42 13.60
N PRO A 77 26.13 -28.11 12.59
CA PRO A 77 26.14 -27.66 11.20
C PRO A 77 24.71 -27.44 10.70
N THR A 78 24.50 -26.36 9.95
CA THR A 78 23.19 -25.85 9.52
C THR A 78 22.27 -26.93 8.95
N ASP A 79 21.08 -27.02 9.51
CA ASP A 79 20.00 -27.95 9.18
C ASP A 79 19.52 -27.72 7.71
N PRO A 80 19.30 -28.75 6.86
CA PRO A 80 18.78 -28.59 5.49
C PRO A 80 17.54 -27.69 5.38
N VAL A 81 16.70 -27.66 6.43
CA VAL A 81 15.53 -26.78 6.53
C VAL A 81 15.89 -25.29 6.43
N GLN A 82 17.06 -24.88 6.95
CA GLN A 82 17.53 -23.50 6.90
C GLN A 82 17.94 -23.09 5.48
N THR A 83 18.63 -23.97 4.75
CA THR A 83 19.07 -23.74 3.37
C THR A 83 17.87 -23.67 2.42
N ASP A 84 16.89 -24.55 2.58
CA ASP A 84 15.69 -24.57 1.74
C ASP A 84 14.83 -23.31 1.92
N MET A 85 14.68 -22.81 3.15
CA MET A 85 13.91 -21.60 3.40
C MET A 85 14.61 -20.32 2.91
N ILE A 86 15.95 -20.24 2.99
CA ILE A 86 16.72 -19.11 2.43
C ILE A 86 16.62 -19.12 0.90
N ARG A 87 16.82 -20.29 0.26
CA ARG A 87 16.70 -20.43 -1.19
C ARG A 87 15.31 -20.04 -1.68
N ALA A 88 14.27 -20.55 -1.03
CA ALA A 88 12.88 -20.23 -1.35
C ALA A 88 12.56 -18.72 -1.17
N ASN A 89 13.31 -17.98 -0.35
CA ASN A 89 13.15 -16.53 -0.22
C ASN A 89 13.86 -15.79 -1.35
N THR A 90 15.11 -16.15 -1.64
CA THR A 90 15.87 -15.61 -2.79
C THR A 90 15.09 -15.81 -4.10
N ASP A 91 14.49 -16.98 -4.31
CA ASP A 91 13.66 -17.29 -5.47
C ASP A 91 12.45 -16.33 -5.59
N MET A 92 11.90 -15.86 -4.46
CA MET A 92 10.77 -14.92 -4.47
C MET A 92 11.21 -13.50 -4.83
N GLU A 93 12.37 -13.06 -4.35
CA GLU A 93 12.92 -11.74 -4.73
C GLU A 93 13.16 -11.65 -6.23
N GLU A 94 13.75 -12.69 -6.82
CA GLU A 94 14.02 -12.72 -8.25
C GLU A 94 12.75 -12.78 -9.10
N ARG A 95 11.68 -13.44 -8.62
CA ARG A 95 10.38 -13.46 -9.29
C ARG A 95 9.66 -12.12 -9.21
N VAL A 96 9.67 -11.47 -8.04
CA VAL A 96 9.12 -10.11 -7.89
C VAL A 96 9.84 -9.15 -8.83
N GLY A 97 11.17 -9.20 -8.88
CA GLY A 97 11.97 -8.38 -9.80
C GLY A 97 11.57 -8.59 -11.26
N ALA A 98 11.44 -9.84 -11.72
CA ALA A 98 11.04 -10.13 -13.09
C ALA A 98 9.64 -9.59 -13.44
N VAL A 99 8.70 -9.62 -12.49
CA VAL A 99 7.35 -9.04 -12.70
C VAL A 99 7.41 -7.51 -12.72
N LEU A 100 8.21 -6.88 -11.87
CA LEU A 100 8.42 -5.42 -11.89
C LEU A 100 9.05 -4.95 -13.21
N ASP A 101 10.08 -5.67 -13.68
CA ASP A 101 10.73 -5.40 -14.98
C ASP A 101 9.69 -5.47 -16.11
N TYR A 102 8.84 -6.51 -16.12
CA TYR A 102 7.75 -6.62 -17.10
C TYR A 102 6.78 -5.43 -17.01
N PHE A 103 6.42 -4.96 -15.82
CA PHE A 103 5.49 -3.83 -15.66
C PHE A 103 6.11 -2.54 -16.21
N GLN A 104 7.40 -2.31 -15.92
CA GLN A 104 8.14 -1.17 -16.43
C GLN A 104 8.27 -1.21 -17.96
N GLU A 105 8.62 -2.36 -18.54
CA GLU A 105 8.77 -2.55 -19.99
C GLU A 105 7.45 -2.36 -20.75
N ASN A 106 6.30 -2.60 -20.10
CA ASN A 106 4.98 -2.53 -20.70
C ASN A 106 4.16 -1.29 -20.26
N ASP A 107 4.78 -0.32 -19.57
CA ASP A 107 4.13 0.91 -19.06
C ASP A 107 2.89 0.63 -18.20
N ILE A 108 2.95 -0.44 -17.39
CA ILE A 108 1.86 -0.85 -16.50
C ILE A 108 2.01 -0.13 -15.17
N GLU A 109 1.13 0.83 -14.93
CA GLU A 109 1.09 1.55 -13.65
C GLU A 109 0.60 0.63 -12.52
N ILE A 110 1.37 0.56 -11.44
CA ILE A 110 1.03 -0.24 -10.26
C ILE A 110 -0.04 0.49 -9.44
N ARG A 111 -1.25 -0.08 -9.40
CA ARG A 111 -2.39 0.44 -8.63
C ARG A 111 -3.00 -0.64 -7.75
N ARG A 112 -2.33 -0.95 -6.62
CA ARG A 112 -2.72 -2.09 -5.75
C ARG A 112 -4.07 -1.90 -5.08
N LYS A 113 -4.55 -0.67 -4.94
CA LYS A 113 -5.82 -0.38 -4.26
C LYS A 113 -7.03 -1.10 -4.88
N TYR A 114 -7.05 -1.27 -6.21
CA TYR A 114 -8.16 -1.93 -6.92
C TYR A 114 -8.09 -3.45 -6.78
N VAL A 115 -6.88 -4.00 -6.65
CA VAL A 115 -6.66 -5.42 -6.39
C VAL A 115 -7.08 -5.77 -4.97
N LEU A 116 -6.67 -4.92 -4.00
CA LEU A 116 -6.94 -5.14 -2.58
C LEU A 116 -8.32 -4.66 -2.15
N ASN A 117 -9.00 -3.90 -3.01
CA ASN A 117 -10.30 -3.26 -2.73
C ASN A 117 -10.27 -2.43 -1.43
N ILE A 118 -9.27 -1.56 -1.31
CA ILE A 118 -9.06 -0.64 -0.19
C ILE A 118 -8.85 0.79 -0.68
N LEU A 119 -8.94 1.77 0.21
CA LEU A 119 -8.93 3.20 -0.13
C LEU A 119 -10.01 3.54 -1.17
N ILE A 120 -11.17 2.87 -1.08
CA ILE A 120 -12.28 3.05 -1.99
C ILE A 120 -13.13 4.21 -1.47
N PRO A 121 -13.20 5.34 -2.19
CA PRO A 121 -14.00 6.46 -1.75
C PRO A 121 -15.48 6.19 -1.95
N ASN A 122 -16.30 6.66 -1.02
CA ASN A 122 -17.75 6.55 -1.09
C ASN A 122 -18.41 7.83 -0.59
N VAL A 123 -19.60 8.14 -1.13
CA VAL A 123 -20.42 9.26 -0.68
C VAL A 123 -21.71 8.67 -0.12
N LYS A 124 -22.01 9.00 1.13
CA LYS A 124 -23.23 8.58 1.82
C LYS A 124 -24.01 9.81 2.27
N GLU A 125 -25.32 9.75 2.12
CA GLU A 125 -26.21 10.76 2.68
C GLU A 125 -26.68 10.32 4.07
N VAL A 126 -26.40 11.13 5.10
CA VAL A 126 -26.80 10.86 6.48
C VAL A 126 -27.48 12.10 7.04
N THR A 127 -28.78 12.00 7.36
CA THR A 127 -29.56 13.09 7.98
C THR A 127 -29.49 14.43 7.21
N GLY A 128 -29.59 14.41 5.88
CA GLY A 128 -29.46 15.62 5.03
C GLY A 128 -28.04 16.19 4.96
N LYS A 129 -27.03 15.40 5.31
CA LYS A 129 -25.61 15.74 5.19
C LYS A 129 -24.91 14.73 4.30
N SER A 130 -24.15 15.23 3.32
CA SER A 130 -23.27 14.42 2.50
C SER A 130 -21.97 14.11 3.25
N VAL A 131 -21.60 12.84 3.27
CA VAL A 131 -20.41 12.34 3.96
C VAL A 131 -19.52 11.62 2.95
N LEU A 132 -18.32 12.16 2.74
CA LEU A 132 -17.27 11.52 1.94
C LEU A 132 -16.43 10.63 2.86
N THR A 133 -16.34 9.35 2.53
CA THR A 133 -15.52 8.37 3.23
C THR A 133 -14.46 7.78 2.31
N LEU A 134 -13.36 7.33 2.90
CA LEU A 134 -12.40 6.39 2.32
C LEU A 134 -12.50 5.12 3.15
N ASP A 135 -13.10 4.07 2.58
CA ASP A 135 -13.54 2.89 3.33
C ASP A 135 -14.41 3.32 4.54
N ASP A 136 -13.96 3.00 5.76
CA ASP A 136 -14.61 3.38 7.02
C ASP A 136 -14.16 4.73 7.58
N THR A 137 -13.16 5.37 6.97
CA THR A 137 -12.63 6.65 7.43
C THR A 137 -13.43 7.82 6.86
N VAL A 138 -14.03 8.63 7.72
CA VAL A 138 -14.70 9.87 7.30
C VAL A 138 -13.66 10.94 6.96
N VAL A 139 -13.67 11.41 5.71
CA VAL A 139 -12.75 12.44 5.21
C VAL A 139 -13.36 13.83 5.34
N MET A 140 -14.65 13.95 4.99
CA MET A 140 -15.35 15.24 4.98
C MET A 140 -16.85 15.02 5.23
N LYS A 141 -17.45 15.95 5.96
CA LYS A 141 -18.90 16.09 6.12
C LYS A 141 -19.29 17.51 5.76
N GLY A 142 -20.37 17.69 5.02
CA GLY A 142 -20.94 19.00 4.71
C GLY A 142 -22.44 18.97 4.86
N GLU A 143 -23.03 20.10 5.23
CA GLU A 143 -24.47 20.29 5.10
C GLU A 143 -24.84 20.40 3.62
N GLU A 144 -26.05 19.99 3.25
CA GLU A 144 -26.65 20.40 1.97
C GLU A 144 -26.81 21.93 1.96
N TRP A 145 -25.73 22.65 1.69
CA TRP A 145 -25.86 23.98 1.12
C TRP A 145 -26.27 23.79 -0.33
N GLY A 146 -27.11 24.65 -0.90
CA GLY A 146 -27.68 24.55 -2.25
C GLY A 146 -26.73 24.45 -3.46
N GLY A 147 -25.49 24.00 -3.28
CA GLY A 147 -24.70 23.28 -4.28
C GLY A 147 -25.09 21.80 -4.29
N SER A 148 -25.38 21.27 -5.47
CA SER A 148 -26.02 19.95 -5.61
C SER A 148 -25.12 18.81 -5.06
N PRO A 149 -25.70 17.62 -4.79
CA PRO A 149 -24.96 16.37 -4.50
C PRO A 149 -23.79 16.06 -5.48
N SER A 150 -23.76 16.72 -6.65
CA SER A 150 -22.69 16.68 -7.64
C SER A 150 -21.28 16.90 -7.10
N ASP A 151 -21.09 17.72 -6.06
CA ASP A 151 -19.75 18.20 -5.73
C ASP A 151 -18.95 17.17 -4.91
N PHE A 152 -19.63 16.46 -3.99
CA PHE A 152 -19.05 15.33 -3.27
C PHE A 152 -18.69 14.17 -4.21
N GLU A 153 -19.52 13.91 -5.21
CA GLU A 153 -19.25 12.92 -6.25
C GLU A 153 -18.01 13.31 -7.08
N VAL A 154 -17.86 14.59 -7.42
CA VAL A 154 -16.65 15.08 -8.09
C VAL A 154 -15.39 14.85 -7.24
N TYR A 155 -15.46 15.10 -5.93
CA TYR A 155 -14.33 14.81 -5.03
C TYR A 155 -14.08 13.32 -4.86
N LYS A 156 -15.13 12.50 -4.82
CA LYS A 156 -15.05 11.03 -4.80
C LYS A 156 -14.29 10.52 -6.02
N GLU A 157 -14.65 10.98 -7.22
CA GLU A 157 -13.97 10.57 -8.46
C GLU A 157 -12.51 11.05 -8.53
N ARG A 158 -12.22 12.28 -8.07
CA ARG A 158 -10.83 12.78 -7.96
C ARG A 158 -10.00 11.97 -6.97
N LEU A 159 -10.54 11.67 -5.78
CA LEU A 159 -9.90 10.77 -4.81
C LEU A 159 -9.67 9.39 -5.41
N ASN A 160 -10.68 8.84 -6.09
CA ASN A 160 -10.57 7.51 -6.68
C ASN A 160 -9.51 7.48 -7.81
N ARG A 161 -9.35 8.55 -8.56
CA ARG A 161 -8.34 8.61 -9.60
C ARG A 161 -6.93 8.78 -9.03
N ASP A 162 -6.74 9.75 -8.14
CA ASP A 162 -5.42 10.27 -7.79
C ASP A 162 -4.82 9.66 -6.51
N LEU A 163 -5.64 9.12 -5.60
CA LEU A 163 -5.13 8.43 -4.40
C LEU A 163 -4.90 6.95 -4.72
N GLN A 164 -3.66 6.50 -4.59
CA GLN A 164 -3.22 5.11 -4.69
C GLN A 164 -2.56 4.66 -3.38
N LEU A 165 -2.42 3.36 -3.19
CA LEU A 165 -1.66 2.82 -2.06
C LEU A 165 -0.19 3.27 -2.12
N GLU A 166 0.31 3.46 -3.32
CA GLU A 166 1.65 3.91 -3.68
C GLU A 166 1.83 5.43 -3.51
N THR A 167 0.76 6.21 -3.35
CA THR A 167 0.84 7.69 -3.27
C THR A 167 1.71 8.14 -2.09
N PRO A 168 2.83 8.87 -2.30
CA PRO A 168 3.64 9.36 -1.21
C PRO A 168 2.88 10.33 -0.31
N GLN A 169 3.10 10.27 1.01
CA GLN A 169 2.41 11.18 1.95
C GLN A 169 2.77 12.65 1.69
N TYR A 170 3.99 12.92 1.20
CA TYR A 170 4.42 14.26 0.82
C TYR A 170 3.74 14.76 -0.46
N ASP A 171 3.12 13.90 -1.28
CA ASP A 171 2.34 14.32 -2.46
C ASP A 171 0.92 14.78 -2.10
N ILE A 172 0.52 14.62 -0.84
CA ILE A 172 -0.74 15.11 -0.30
C ILE A 172 -0.43 16.44 0.39
N GLN A 173 -0.76 17.56 -0.25
CA GLN A 173 -0.31 18.89 0.17
C GLN A 173 -1.42 19.92 0.18
N VAL A 174 -1.40 20.84 1.14
CA VAL A 174 -2.22 22.06 1.10
C VAL A 174 -1.34 23.21 0.66
N GLN A 175 -1.60 23.77 -0.51
CA GLN A 175 -0.82 24.88 -1.06
C GLN A 175 -1.69 25.84 -1.90
N SER A 176 -1.13 27.01 -2.24
CA SER A 176 -1.77 27.90 -3.20
C SER A 176 -1.60 27.35 -4.62
N PHE A 177 -2.71 27.18 -5.34
CA PHE A 177 -2.75 26.67 -6.70
C PHE A 177 -3.70 27.54 -7.52
N ASN A 178 -3.23 28.11 -8.64
CA ASN A 178 -3.98 29.08 -9.45
C ASN A 178 -4.56 30.26 -8.65
N GLY A 179 -3.82 30.76 -7.66
CA GLY A 179 -4.23 31.90 -6.84
C GLY A 179 -5.23 31.59 -5.73
N ALA A 180 -5.63 30.33 -5.54
CA ALA A 180 -6.50 29.90 -4.46
C ALA A 180 -5.84 28.77 -3.65
N LYS A 181 -6.08 28.74 -2.33
CA LYS A 181 -5.59 27.65 -1.49
C LYS A 181 -6.38 26.37 -1.79
N ALA A 182 -5.65 25.27 -2.00
CA ALA A 182 -6.22 23.98 -2.39
C ALA A 182 -5.48 22.82 -1.71
N LEU A 183 -6.19 21.71 -1.55
CA LEU A 183 -5.59 20.41 -1.26
C LEU A 183 -5.27 19.73 -2.59
N LEU A 184 -4.00 19.38 -2.78
CA LEU A 184 -3.50 18.67 -3.95
C LEU A 184 -3.18 17.21 -3.60
N LEU A 185 -3.41 16.33 -4.57
CA LEU A 185 -2.95 14.94 -4.60
C LEU A 185 -2.09 14.75 -5.83
N SER A 186 -0.81 14.39 -5.64
CA SER A 186 0.16 14.19 -6.73
C SER A 186 0.17 15.37 -7.72
N GLY A 187 0.17 16.60 -7.17
CA GLY A 187 0.18 17.85 -7.91
C GLY A 187 -1.15 18.27 -8.54
N ARG A 188 -2.22 17.49 -8.42
CA ARG A 188 -3.55 17.78 -8.98
C ARG A 188 -4.52 18.30 -7.93
N PRO A 189 -5.37 19.30 -8.22
CA PRO A 189 -6.33 19.82 -7.26
C PRO A 189 -7.42 18.81 -6.95
N LEU A 190 -7.50 18.40 -5.68
CA LEU A 190 -8.62 17.63 -5.15
C LEU A 190 -9.79 18.57 -4.83
N ILE A 191 -9.58 19.53 -3.93
CA ILE A 191 -10.59 20.48 -3.44
C ILE A 191 -9.96 21.85 -3.15
N TYR A 192 -10.63 22.93 -3.52
CA TYR A 192 -10.24 24.30 -3.17
C TYR A 192 -10.90 24.73 -1.86
N GLU A 193 -10.24 25.61 -1.09
CA GLU A 193 -10.76 26.11 0.19
C GLU A 193 -12.12 26.80 0.02
N LYS A 194 -12.29 27.55 -1.07
CA LYS A 194 -13.55 28.24 -1.43
C LYS A 194 -14.72 27.30 -1.75
N ASP A 195 -14.44 26.03 -2.06
CA ASP A 195 -15.44 25.04 -2.42
C ASP A 195 -15.76 24.12 -1.22
N ILE A 196 -15.14 24.36 -0.05
CA ILE A 196 -15.46 23.65 1.18
C ILE A 196 -16.78 24.20 1.74
N PRO A 197 -17.79 23.35 2.03
CA PRO A 197 -19.04 23.79 2.63
C PRO A 197 -18.86 24.44 4.01
N ASP A 198 -19.73 25.38 4.37
CA ASP A 198 -19.74 25.95 5.71
C ASP A 198 -19.95 24.86 6.77
N GLY A 199 -19.17 24.93 7.85
CA GLY A 199 -19.17 23.92 8.91
C GLY A 199 -18.40 22.63 8.58
N SER A 200 -17.90 22.46 7.35
CA SER A 200 -16.96 21.39 7.02
C SER A 200 -15.57 21.64 7.62
N PRO A 201 -14.81 20.56 7.90
CA PRO A 201 -13.43 20.71 8.33
C PRO A 201 -12.58 21.39 7.25
N GLY A 202 -11.66 22.28 7.64
CA GLY A 202 -10.74 22.94 6.71
C GLY A 202 -9.77 21.97 6.01
N LEU A 203 -9.12 22.44 4.94
CA LEU A 203 -8.23 21.63 4.08
C LEU A 203 -7.18 20.80 4.84
N SER A 204 -6.61 21.34 5.92
CA SER A 204 -5.61 20.64 6.74
C SER A 204 -6.18 19.42 7.45
N HIS A 205 -7.42 19.48 7.92
CA HIS A 205 -8.07 18.35 8.56
C HIS A 205 -8.42 17.27 7.52
N ILE A 206 -8.97 17.67 6.36
CA ILE A 206 -9.25 16.76 5.24
C ILE A 206 -7.97 16.02 4.84
N ARG A 207 -6.86 16.74 4.66
CA ARG A 207 -5.54 16.16 4.40
C ARG A 207 -5.15 15.12 5.45
N ASN A 208 -5.26 15.45 6.73
CA ASN A 208 -4.88 14.55 7.82
C ASN A 208 -5.74 13.29 7.82
N MET A 209 -7.02 13.39 7.50
CA MET A 209 -7.91 12.23 7.39
C MET A 209 -7.54 11.31 6.23
N ILE A 210 -7.16 11.88 5.07
CA ILE A 210 -6.67 11.09 3.94
C ILE A 210 -5.34 10.40 4.28
N ILE A 211 -4.40 11.12 4.89
CA ILE A 211 -3.11 10.54 5.32
C ILE A 211 -3.33 9.43 6.34
N LYS A 212 -4.27 9.62 7.28
CA LYS A 212 -4.64 8.58 8.23
C LYS A 212 -5.17 7.34 7.51
N ALA A 213 -6.17 7.48 6.64
CA ALA A 213 -6.72 6.36 5.87
C ALA A 213 -5.64 5.63 5.07
N LEU A 214 -4.76 6.36 4.37
CA LEU A 214 -3.62 5.81 3.63
C LEU A 214 -2.65 5.04 4.55
N THR A 215 -2.33 5.60 5.72
CA THR A 215 -1.41 4.97 6.68
C THR A 215 -2.01 3.71 7.27
N ASP A 216 -3.29 3.74 7.64
CA ASP A 216 -4.02 2.59 8.18
C ASP A 216 -4.10 1.47 7.13
N ALA A 217 -4.45 1.79 5.88
CA ALA A 217 -4.50 0.85 4.77
C ALA A 217 -3.14 0.15 4.50
N ARG A 218 -2.05 0.92 4.52
CA ARG A 218 -0.68 0.40 4.38
C ARG A 218 -0.25 -0.48 5.54
N ARG A 219 -0.64 -0.13 6.77
CA ARG A 219 -0.33 -0.92 7.96
C ARG A 219 -0.99 -2.30 7.91
N GLU A 220 -2.24 -2.36 7.46
CA GLU A 220 -2.99 -3.61 7.37
C GLU A 220 -2.57 -4.47 6.18
N ASN A 221 -2.01 -3.85 5.13
CA ASN A 221 -1.55 -4.52 3.92
C ASN A 221 -0.04 -4.46 3.76
N PHE A 222 0.73 -4.56 4.85
CA PHE A 222 2.18 -4.37 4.82
C PHE A 222 2.87 -5.21 3.72
N LEU A 223 3.31 -4.51 2.67
CA LEU A 223 4.25 -4.97 1.65
C LEU A 223 5.56 -4.23 1.85
N THR A 224 6.65 -4.84 1.40
CA THR A 224 8.01 -4.41 1.78
C THR A 224 8.31 -2.97 1.36
N ASP A 225 7.80 -2.50 0.22
CA ASP A 225 7.96 -1.12 -0.24
C ASP A 225 6.74 -0.65 -1.07
N TYR A 226 6.03 0.38 -0.60
CA TYR A 226 5.06 1.13 -1.43
C TYR A 226 5.70 2.32 -2.15
N TYR A 227 7.02 2.47 -1.98
CA TYR A 227 7.83 3.56 -2.50
C TYR A 227 8.87 2.93 -3.43
N GLU A 228 8.51 2.78 -4.70
CA GLU A 228 9.45 2.50 -5.79
C GLU A 228 9.56 3.73 -6.69
#